data_AF-A0A0F9A492-F1
#
_entry.id   AF-A0A0F9A492-F1
#
_cell.length_a   1.000
_cell.length_b   1.000
_cell.length_c   1.000
_cell.angle_alpha   90.00
_cell.angle_beta   90.00
_cell.angle_gamma   90.00
#
_symmetry.space_group_name_H-M   'P 1'
#
loop_
_entity.id
_entity.type
_entity.pdbx_description
1 polymer ?
#
loop_
_entity_poly.entity_id
_entity_poly.type
_entity_poly.pdbx_seq_one_letter_code
_entity_poly.pdbx_strand_id
1 'polypeptide(L)'
;LQSIGDEPMLVGDKAVDGTPISQLTPGSEKMVRLRCDGCGKETTTVWHNYVQYQRKRGWTGETSCQRCAVRETTEKNRGRPAPHVAKRNRSQRGEKHPSWRGGRYVDAHGYVMVNVKSGRNKTSGWYNYRKEHVVLIEEQVGRKLIRGDVVHHIDGRKANNDLSNLWLTNHSGHRNAHASLQEIGYRLVCTGLIKFDRDSGTYIPTTQLLEMTDDDGKG
;
A
#
# COMPACT_ATOMS: atom_id res chain seq x y z
N LEU A 1 3.26 8.26 -49.91
CA LEU A 1 4.28 7.20 -50.00
C LEU A 1 5.60 7.80 -49.53
N GLN A 2 5.98 7.59 -48.26
CA GLN A 2 7.25 8.09 -47.74
C GLN A 2 8.38 7.26 -48.34
N SER A 3 9.32 7.94 -49.02
CA SER A 3 10.49 7.35 -49.66
C SER A 3 11.37 6.63 -48.64
N ILE A 4 11.68 5.36 -48.93
CA ILE A 4 12.51 4.43 -48.14
C ILE A 4 14.01 4.75 -48.31
N GLY A 5 14.34 6.05 -48.36
CA GLY A 5 15.66 6.54 -48.79
C GLY A 5 16.70 6.71 -47.69
N ASP A 6 16.28 6.98 -46.45
CA ASP A 6 17.22 7.27 -45.35
C ASP A 6 16.64 6.74 -44.03
N GLU A 7 16.56 5.41 -43.89
CA GLU A 7 16.21 4.82 -42.59
C GLU A 7 17.42 4.91 -41.64
N PRO A 8 17.33 5.66 -40.52
CA PRO A 8 18.48 6.02 -39.71
C PRO A 8 19.06 4.78 -39.00
N MET A 9 20.37 4.77 -38.76
CA MET A 9 21.20 3.64 -38.27
C MET A 9 21.40 2.46 -39.22
N LEU A 10 20.56 2.20 -40.23
CA LEU A 10 20.69 0.96 -40.99
C LEU A 10 21.93 0.96 -41.87
N VAL A 11 22.67 -0.14 -41.81
CA VAL A 11 23.83 -0.36 -42.69
C VAL A 11 23.35 -1.17 -43.88
N GLY A 12 23.03 -0.46 -44.96
CA GLY A 12 22.57 -1.03 -46.23
C GLY A 12 21.06 -1.26 -46.28
N ASP A 13 20.62 -1.86 -47.39
CA ASP A 13 19.23 -2.05 -47.79
C ASP A 13 18.72 -3.49 -47.58
N LYS A 14 19.53 -4.35 -46.93
CA LYS A 14 19.24 -5.78 -46.73
C LYS A 14 19.46 -6.20 -45.28
N ALA A 15 18.64 -7.16 -44.85
CA ALA A 15 18.90 -7.95 -43.65
C ALA A 15 20.19 -8.76 -43.78
N VAL A 16 20.69 -9.26 -42.65
CA VAL A 16 21.92 -10.06 -42.56
C VAL A 16 21.85 -11.31 -43.43
N ASP A 17 20.65 -11.88 -43.63
CA ASP A 17 20.42 -13.05 -44.49
C ASP A 17 20.20 -12.70 -45.97
N GLY A 18 20.36 -11.43 -46.35
CA GLY A 18 20.20 -10.95 -47.71
C GLY A 18 18.78 -10.54 -48.10
N THR A 19 17.78 -10.74 -47.22
CA THR A 19 16.40 -10.32 -47.47
C THR A 19 16.34 -8.78 -47.62
N PRO A 20 15.77 -8.23 -48.70
CA PRO A 20 15.59 -6.78 -48.83
C PRO A 20 14.75 -6.20 -47.68
N ILE A 21 15.21 -5.08 -47.11
CA ILE A 21 14.52 -4.41 -45.98
C ILE A 21 13.12 -3.97 -46.39
N SER A 22 12.94 -3.56 -47.65
CA SER A 22 11.63 -3.20 -48.23
C SER A 22 10.59 -4.33 -48.20
N GLN A 23 11.01 -5.58 -48.00
CA GLN A 23 10.13 -6.75 -47.88
C GLN A 23 9.84 -7.15 -46.42
N LEU A 24 10.45 -6.48 -45.44
CA LEU A 24 10.26 -6.81 -44.03
C LEU A 24 9.03 -6.11 -43.46
N THR A 25 8.12 -6.89 -42.87
CA THR A 25 7.02 -6.34 -42.07
C THR A 25 7.52 -5.87 -40.70
N PRO A 26 6.88 -4.92 -40.01
CA PRO A 26 7.30 -4.46 -38.67
C PRO A 26 7.42 -5.54 -37.58
N GLY A 27 6.82 -6.72 -37.80
CA GLY A 27 6.92 -7.89 -36.91
C GLY A 27 8.03 -8.87 -37.29
N SER A 28 8.81 -8.59 -38.33
CA SER A 28 9.85 -9.51 -38.81
C SER A 28 10.96 -9.73 -37.79
N GLU A 29 11.34 -10.99 -37.58
CA GLU A 29 12.42 -11.40 -36.69
C GLU A 29 13.81 -11.40 -37.37
N LYS A 30 13.88 -10.98 -38.64
CA LYS A 30 15.13 -10.94 -39.40
C LYS A 30 16.12 -9.95 -38.77
N MET A 31 17.40 -10.33 -38.77
CA MET A 31 18.48 -9.51 -38.22
C MET A 31 18.90 -8.43 -39.23
N VAL A 32 19.07 -7.21 -38.76
CA VAL A 32 19.56 -6.07 -39.54
C VAL A 32 20.81 -5.47 -38.89
N ARG A 33 21.70 -4.92 -39.72
CA ARG A 33 22.93 -4.26 -39.27
C ARG A 33 22.68 -2.79 -39.03
N LEU A 34 23.27 -2.28 -37.97
CA LEU A 34 23.09 -0.92 -37.51
C LEU A 34 24.43 -0.27 -37.19
N ARG A 35 24.59 1.01 -37.51
CA ARG A 35 25.73 1.85 -37.12
C ARG A 35 25.22 3.00 -36.25
N CYS A 36 25.89 3.22 -35.12
CA CYS A 36 25.56 4.31 -34.20
C CYS A 36 26.32 5.59 -34.55
N ASP A 37 25.64 6.73 -34.70
CA ASP A 37 26.25 8.02 -35.02
C ASP A 37 27.11 8.55 -33.86
N GLY A 38 26.67 8.35 -32.62
CA GLY A 38 27.39 8.86 -31.45
C GLY A 38 28.67 8.10 -31.05
N CYS A 39 28.96 6.93 -31.62
CA CYS A 39 30.21 6.20 -31.31
C CYS A 39 30.77 5.35 -32.46
N GLY A 40 30.15 5.36 -33.63
CA GLY A 40 30.58 4.62 -34.82
C GLY A 40 30.42 3.10 -34.74
N LYS A 41 30.03 2.54 -33.59
CA LYS A 41 29.96 1.08 -33.42
C LYS A 41 28.83 0.48 -34.24
N GLU A 42 29.18 -0.62 -34.90
CA GLU A 42 28.22 -1.46 -35.60
C GLU A 42 27.69 -2.57 -34.69
N THR A 43 26.42 -2.90 -34.87
CA THR A 43 25.75 -3.98 -34.14
C THR A 43 24.67 -4.61 -35.02
N THR A 44 24.12 -5.73 -34.58
CA THR A 44 22.98 -6.37 -35.22
C THR A 44 21.81 -6.43 -34.26
N THR A 45 20.61 -6.17 -34.74
CA THR A 45 19.38 -6.35 -33.96
C THR A 45 18.28 -6.94 -34.82
N VAL A 46 17.22 -7.40 -34.19
CA VAL A 46 16.02 -7.86 -34.87
C VAL A 46 15.28 -6.66 -35.47
N TRP A 47 14.82 -6.77 -36.72
CA TRP A 47 14.08 -5.72 -37.42
C TRP A 47 12.91 -5.17 -36.59
N HIS A 48 12.13 -6.04 -35.94
CA HIS A 48 11.10 -5.63 -35.00
C HIS A 48 11.60 -4.66 -33.92
N ASN A 49 12.74 -4.96 -33.28
CA ASN A 49 13.33 -4.10 -32.25
C ASN A 49 13.86 -2.79 -32.83
N TYR A 50 14.40 -2.82 -34.05
CA TYR A 50 14.80 -1.63 -34.78
C TYR A 50 13.59 -0.69 -34.99
N VAL A 51 12.50 -1.19 -35.57
CA VAL A 51 11.29 -0.41 -35.86
C VAL A 51 10.65 0.13 -34.58
N GLN A 52 10.57 -0.68 -33.51
CA GLN A 52 9.88 -0.28 -32.28
C GLN A 52 10.66 0.72 -31.43
N TYR A 53 11.96 0.51 -31.27
CA TYR A 53 12.75 1.24 -30.27
C TYR A 53 13.83 2.12 -30.89
N GLN A 54 14.50 1.68 -31.94
CA GLN A 54 15.67 2.39 -32.47
C GLN A 54 15.27 3.45 -33.48
N ARG A 55 14.35 3.15 -34.40
CA ARG A 55 13.74 4.10 -35.33
C ARG A 55 13.06 5.27 -34.60
N LYS A 56 12.34 5.00 -33.51
CA LYS A 56 11.69 6.06 -32.70
C LYS A 56 12.70 6.99 -32.02
N ARG A 57 13.88 6.48 -31.63
CA ARG A 57 14.97 7.27 -31.05
C ARG A 57 15.69 8.14 -32.09
N GLY A 58 15.65 7.76 -33.37
CA GLY A 58 16.28 8.46 -34.50
C GLY A 58 15.44 9.49 -35.23
N TRP A 59 14.24 9.81 -34.73
CA TRP A 59 13.29 10.68 -35.43
C TRP A 59 13.81 12.13 -35.64
N THR A 60 14.85 12.54 -34.92
CA THR A 60 15.51 13.84 -35.03
C THR A 60 16.75 13.86 -35.95
N GLY A 61 17.06 12.75 -36.64
CA GLY A 61 18.22 12.66 -37.55
C GLY A 61 19.56 12.33 -36.89
N GLU A 62 19.62 12.23 -35.56
CA GLU A 62 20.77 11.74 -34.80
C GLU A 62 20.41 10.42 -34.11
N THR A 63 21.19 9.38 -34.36
CA THR A 63 20.93 8.05 -33.81
C THR A 63 22.04 7.49 -32.96
N SER A 64 21.69 7.12 -31.73
CA SER A 64 22.63 6.62 -30.74
C SER A 64 22.26 5.23 -30.22
N CYS A 65 23.26 4.36 -30.03
CA CYS A 65 23.06 3.05 -29.43
C CYS A 65 22.57 3.21 -27.97
N GLN A 66 21.95 2.17 -27.40
CA GLN A 66 21.46 2.21 -26.01
C GLN A 66 22.53 2.69 -25.02
N ARG A 67 23.79 2.32 -25.21
CA ARG A 67 24.90 2.76 -24.36
C ARG A 67 25.14 4.27 -24.46
N CYS A 68 25.14 4.84 -25.67
CA CYS A 68 25.30 6.27 -25.87
C CYS A 68 24.09 7.06 -25.33
N ALA A 69 22.88 6.58 -25.56
CA ALA A 69 21.66 7.17 -25.02
C ALA A 69 21.64 7.18 -23.47
N VAL A 70 22.05 6.06 -22.85
CA VAL A 70 22.18 5.97 -21.39
C VAL A 70 23.28 6.90 -20.88
N ARG A 71 24.43 6.98 -21.56
CA ARG A 71 25.51 7.90 -21.20
C ARG A 71 25.04 9.36 -21.21
N GLU A 72 24.37 9.79 -22.27
CA GLU A 72 23.85 11.15 -22.39
C GLU A 72 22.82 11.47 -21.29
N THR A 73 21.88 10.54 -21.05
CA THR A 73 20.90 10.67 -19.97
C THR A 73 21.58 10.73 -18.59
N THR A 74 22.64 9.95 -18.39
CA THR A 74 23.42 9.94 -17.14
C THR A 74 24.13 11.27 -16.93
N GLU A 75 24.77 11.83 -17.96
CA GLU A 75 25.43 13.13 -17.89
C GLU A 75 24.43 14.26 -17.60
N LYS A 76 23.30 14.28 -18.32
CA LYS A 76 22.20 15.24 -18.09
C LYS A 76 21.67 15.22 -16.65
N ASN A 77 21.72 14.06 -16.01
CA ASN A 77 21.25 13.86 -14.64
C ASN A 77 22.38 13.86 -13.59
N ARG A 78 23.64 14.05 -13.99
CA ARG A 78 24.77 14.04 -13.06
C ARG A 78 24.59 15.16 -12.03
N GLY A 79 24.74 14.82 -10.76
CA GLY A 79 24.54 15.74 -9.64
C GLY A 79 23.08 16.08 -9.31
N ARG A 80 22.10 15.64 -10.11
CA ARG A 80 20.68 15.83 -9.76
C ARG A 80 20.26 14.79 -8.73
N PRO A 81 19.62 15.18 -7.61
CA PRO A 81 19.07 14.22 -6.67
C PRO A 81 17.98 13.41 -7.37
N ALA A 82 17.89 12.12 -7.07
CA ALA A 82 16.84 11.30 -7.63
C ALA A 82 15.45 11.91 -7.31
N PRO A 83 14.48 11.87 -8.23
CA PRO A 83 13.20 12.58 -8.07
C PRO A 83 12.45 12.20 -6.77
N HIS A 84 12.62 10.96 -6.32
CA HIS A 84 12.02 10.45 -5.09
C HIS A 84 12.72 10.94 -3.80
N VAL A 85 13.97 11.41 -3.91
CA VAL A 85 14.71 12.01 -2.79
C VAL A 85 14.30 13.47 -2.60
N ALA A 86 14.14 14.23 -3.69
CA ALA A 86 13.73 15.64 -3.64
C ALA A 86 12.28 15.85 -3.15
N LYS A 87 11.39 14.87 -3.37
CA LYS A 87 9.96 14.97 -3.00
C LYS A 87 9.61 14.53 -1.58
N ARG A 88 10.56 14.06 -0.77
CA ARG A 88 10.26 13.76 0.64
C ARG A 88 10.17 15.08 1.41
N ASN A 89 8.98 15.68 1.42
CA ASN A 89 8.68 16.85 2.23
C ASN A 89 8.76 16.49 3.72
N ARG A 90 9.97 16.53 4.28
CA ARG A 90 10.23 16.17 5.69
C ARG A 90 9.56 17.13 6.66
N SER A 91 9.06 18.27 6.17
CA SER A 91 8.39 19.32 6.96
C SER A 91 6.98 18.96 7.40
N GLN A 92 6.26 18.09 6.66
CA GLN A 92 4.88 17.69 6.97
C GLN A 92 4.87 16.35 7.72
N ARG A 93 5.35 16.35 8.97
CA ARG A 93 5.37 15.17 9.85
C ARG A 93 4.92 15.55 11.24
N GLY A 94 4.39 14.57 11.98
CA GLY A 94 3.91 14.81 13.34
C GLY A 94 2.86 15.92 13.34
N GLU A 95 2.97 16.83 14.31
CA GLU A 95 2.11 18.02 14.45
C GLU A 95 2.00 18.90 13.21
N LYS A 96 3.00 18.89 12.33
CA LYS A 96 3.01 19.69 11.10
C LYS A 96 2.23 19.04 9.95
N HIS A 97 1.74 17.81 10.13
CA HIS A 97 0.95 17.11 9.12
C HIS A 97 -0.55 17.46 9.28
N PRO A 98 -1.29 17.83 8.21
CA PRO A 98 -2.70 18.22 8.31
C PRO A 98 -3.63 17.15 8.91
N SER A 99 -3.28 15.87 8.76
CA SER A 99 -4.03 14.76 9.35
C SER A 99 -3.58 14.39 10.77
N TRP A 100 -2.67 15.16 11.38
CA TRP A 100 -2.27 14.94 12.76
C TRP A 100 -3.42 15.23 13.70
N ARG A 101 -3.66 14.31 14.62
CA ARG A 101 -4.72 14.39 15.63
C ARG A 101 -4.10 14.12 17.01
N GLY A 102 -3.13 14.93 17.39
CA GLY A 102 -2.42 14.79 18.68
C GLY A 102 -1.61 13.50 18.82
N GLY A 103 -1.26 12.83 17.71
CA GLY A 103 -0.60 11.54 17.76
C GLY A 103 -1.54 10.39 18.15
N ARG A 104 -2.83 10.54 17.86
CA ARG A 104 -3.88 9.55 18.10
C ARG A 104 -4.57 9.21 16.77
N TYR A 105 -4.82 7.93 16.49
CA TYR A 105 -5.60 7.49 15.32
C TYR A 105 -6.27 6.14 15.58
N VAL A 106 -7.27 5.78 14.77
CA VAL A 106 -7.91 4.46 14.81
C VAL A 106 -7.32 3.57 13.72
N ASP A 107 -6.84 2.38 14.09
CA ASP A 107 -6.28 1.42 13.13
C ASP A 107 -7.38 0.70 12.32
N ALA A 108 -6.97 -0.08 11.31
CA ALA A 108 -7.89 -0.86 10.48
C ALA A 108 -8.68 -1.94 11.26
N HIS A 109 -8.28 -2.26 12.49
CA HIS A 109 -8.95 -3.20 13.37
C HIS A 109 -9.88 -2.51 14.38
N GLY A 110 -10.00 -1.18 14.35
CA GLY A 110 -10.83 -0.37 15.23
C GLY A 110 -10.18 0.02 16.56
N TYR A 111 -8.90 -0.26 16.76
CA TYR A 111 -8.20 0.12 18.00
C TYR A 111 -7.68 1.55 17.93
N VAL A 112 -7.83 2.28 19.03
CA VAL A 112 -7.18 3.59 19.18
C VAL A 112 -5.70 3.39 19.47
N MET A 113 -4.87 4.00 18.63
CA MET A 113 -3.42 4.01 18.71
C MET A 113 -2.97 5.37 19.21
N VAL A 114 -2.14 5.39 20.27
CA VAL A 114 -1.55 6.60 20.84
C VAL A 114 -0.04 6.58 20.68
N ASN A 115 0.53 7.73 20.33
CA ASN A 115 1.97 7.90 20.28
C ASN A 115 2.54 8.02 21.70
N VAL A 116 3.28 7.02 22.14
CA VAL A 116 3.85 6.93 23.50
C VAL A 116 5.26 7.53 23.60
N LYS A 117 5.85 8.04 22.50
CA LYS A 117 7.16 8.72 22.56
C LYS A 117 7.03 10.22 22.33
N SER A 118 7.30 10.97 23.39
CA SER A 118 7.84 12.33 23.33
C SER A 118 9.37 12.23 23.31
N GLY A 119 10.02 12.12 22.15
CA GLY A 119 11.49 12.02 22.13
C GLY A 119 12.17 11.62 20.80
N ARG A 120 13.27 12.32 20.49
CA ARG A 120 14.05 12.42 19.24
C ARG A 120 14.74 11.14 18.69
N ASN A 121 14.25 9.93 18.96
CA ASN A 121 14.93 8.73 18.44
C ASN A 121 14.45 8.34 17.02
N LYS A 122 15.39 8.37 16.07
CA LYS A 122 15.20 8.43 14.61
C LYS A 122 14.92 7.08 13.93
N THR A 123 14.19 6.16 14.57
CA THR A 123 13.82 4.88 13.96
C THR A 123 12.31 4.79 13.82
N SER A 124 11.84 5.06 12.59
CA SER A 124 10.51 4.76 12.01
C SER A 124 9.28 5.10 12.86
N GLY A 125 8.48 6.08 12.41
CA GLY A 125 7.32 6.61 13.12
C GLY A 125 6.20 5.64 13.51
N TRP A 126 6.21 4.38 13.05
CA TRP A 126 5.24 3.35 13.47
C TRP A 126 5.57 2.71 14.83
N TYR A 127 6.85 2.58 15.19
CA TYR A 127 7.30 1.97 16.46
C TYR A 127 6.99 2.81 17.71
N ASN A 128 6.42 4.00 17.52
CA ASN A 128 6.09 4.91 18.61
C ASN A 128 4.60 4.83 18.99
N TYR A 129 3.77 4.11 18.23
CA TYR A 129 2.35 3.97 18.52
C TYR A 129 2.07 2.67 19.25
N ARG A 130 1.26 2.76 20.30
CA ARG A 130 0.76 1.61 21.06
C ARG A 130 -0.76 1.72 21.17
N LYS A 131 -1.41 0.57 21.35
CA LYS A 131 -2.85 0.51 21.61
C LYS A 131 -3.14 1.21 22.94
N GLU A 132 -4.05 2.16 22.92
CA GLU A 132 -4.36 3.00 24.08
C GLU A 132 -4.83 2.19 25.29
N HIS A 133 -5.76 1.23 25.09
CA HIS A 133 -6.20 0.35 26.18
C HIS A 133 -5.05 -0.43 26.84
N VAL A 134 -4.01 -0.79 26.09
CA VAL A 134 -2.82 -1.46 26.67
C VAL A 134 -2.07 -0.46 27.54
N VAL A 135 -1.85 0.76 27.06
CA VAL A 135 -1.13 1.80 27.82
C VAL A 135 -1.86 2.11 29.12
N LEU A 136 -3.17 2.33 29.07
CA LEU A 136 -4.00 2.63 30.23
C LEU A 136 -4.00 1.49 31.26
N ILE A 137 -4.12 0.24 30.82
CA ILE A 137 -4.07 -0.91 31.74
C ILE A 137 -2.68 -1.06 32.34
N GLU A 138 -1.59 -0.89 31.58
CA GLU A 138 -0.23 -0.93 32.13
C GLU A 138 0.01 0.12 33.21
N GLU A 139 -0.51 1.33 33.00
CA GLU A 139 -0.46 2.41 33.99
C GLU A 139 -1.26 2.06 35.24
N GLN A 140 -2.47 1.50 35.08
CA GLN A 140 -3.32 1.06 36.20
C GLN A 140 -2.68 -0.06 37.03
N VAL A 141 -2.05 -1.05 36.39
CA VAL A 141 -1.42 -2.19 37.12
C VAL A 141 0.02 -1.91 37.55
N GLY A 142 0.60 -0.79 37.14
CA GLY A 142 1.98 -0.41 37.47
C GLY A 142 3.06 -1.29 36.85
N ARG A 143 2.76 -2.08 35.82
CA ARG A 143 3.72 -2.94 35.12
C ARG A 143 3.39 -3.06 33.64
N LYS A 144 4.39 -3.47 32.84
CA LYS A 144 4.16 -3.84 31.44
C LYS A 144 3.33 -5.12 31.34
N LEU A 145 2.44 -5.17 30.34
CA LEU A 145 1.73 -6.39 30.03
C LEU A 145 2.71 -7.41 29.47
N ILE A 146 2.61 -8.65 29.94
CA ILE A 146 3.48 -9.75 29.54
C ILE A 146 2.77 -10.67 28.55
N ARG A 147 3.51 -11.62 27.99
CA ARG A 147 2.92 -12.63 27.10
C ARG A 147 1.83 -13.40 27.85
N GLY A 148 0.61 -13.37 27.32
CA GLY A 148 -0.57 -14.03 27.90
C GLY A 148 -1.57 -13.06 28.53
N ASP A 149 -1.14 -11.84 28.84
CA ASP A 149 -2.05 -10.76 29.24
C ASP A 149 -2.88 -10.30 28.03
N VAL A 150 -4.20 -10.19 28.23
CA VAL A 150 -5.19 -9.78 27.23
C VAL A 150 -6.10 -8.74 27.87
N VAL A 151 -6.30 -7.62 27.18
CA VAL A 151 -7.30 -6.62 27.59
C VAL A 151 -8.60 -6.90 26.85
N HIS A 152 -9.69 -7.07 27.59
CA HIS A 152 -11.04 -7.25 27.08
C HIS A 152 -11.81 -5.92 27.17
N HIS A 153 -12.49 -5.54 26.09
CA HIS A 153 -13.45 -4.43 26.06
C HIS A 153 -14.84 -4.96 26.41
N ILE A 154 -15.40 -4.53 27.54
CA ILE A 154 -16.65 -5.06 28.09
C ILE A 154 -17.85 -4.80 27.17
N ASP A 155 -17.95 -3.59 26.62
CA ASP A 155 -19.00 -3.20 25.66
C ASP A 155 -18.73 -3.63 24.21
N GLY A 156 -17.60 -4.32 23.95
CA GLY A 156 -17.17 -4.71 22.62
C GLY A 156 -16.67 -3.57 21.72
N ARG A 157 -16.76 -2.30 22.14
CA ARG A 157 -16.31 -1.14 21.37
C ARG A 157 -14.84 -0.87 21.64
N LYS A 158 -13.98 -1.27 20.70
CA LYS A 158 -12.51 -1.11 20.75
C LYS A 158 -11.99 0.33 20.89
N ALA A 159 -12.84 1.31 20.61
CA ALA A 159 -12.53 2.73 20.77
C ALA A 159 -12.95 3.30 22.14
N ASN A 160 -13.79 2.59 22.90
CA ASN A 160 -14.13 2.96 24.27
C ASN A 160 -13.06 2.42 25.22
N ASN A 161 -12.08 3.28 25.56
CA ASN A 161 -10.96 2.93 26.42
C ASN A 161 -11.12 3.48 27.85
N ASP A 162 -12.33 3.80 28.28
CA ASP A 162 -12.59 4.10 29.69
C ASP A 162 -12.16 2.91 30.54
N LEU A 163 -11.43 3.15 31.63
CA LEU A 163 -10.88 2.08 32.47
C LEU A 163 -11.98 1.15 33.01
N SER A 164 -13.17 1.68 33.27
CA SER A 164 -14.36 0.90 33.67
C SER A 164 -14.86 -0.06 32.59
N ASN A 165 -14.53 0.18 31.32
CA ASN A 165 -14.86 -0.67 30.17
C ASN A 165 -13.75 -1.67 29.83
N LEU A 166 -12.61 -1.64 30.54
CA LEU A 166 -11.47 -2.49 30.26
C LEU A 166 -11.27 -3.52 31.37
N TRP A 167 -11.06 -4.77 30.97
CA TRP A 167 -10.76 -5.85 31.89
C TRP A 167 -9.49 -6.59 31.49
N LEU A 168 -8.49 -6.61 32.38
CA LEU A 168 -7.26 -7.38 32.19
C LEU A 168 -7.50 -8.85 32.55
N THR A 169 -7.23 -9.74 31.60
CA THR A 169 -7.42 -11.18 31.74
C THR A 169 -6.37 -11.93 30.92
N ASN A 170 -6.52 -13.24 30.77
CA ASN A 170 -5.73 -14.06 29.85
C ASN A 170 -6.58 -14.58 28.69
N HIS A 171 -5.98 -15.30 27.74
CA HIS A 171 -6.70 -15.85 26.59
C HIS A 171 -7.89 -16.75 26.97
N SER A 172 -7.78 -17.53 28.05
CA SER A 172 -8.87 -18.39 28.53
C SER A 172 -10.02 -17.55 29.09
N GLY A 173 -9.71 -16.60 29.97
CA GLY A 173 -10.71 -15.69 30.53
C GLY A 173 -11.40 -14.83 29.46
N HIS A 174 -10.64 -14.33 28.47
CA HIS A 174 -11.22 -13.61 27.34
C HIS A 174 -12.17 -14.50 26.52
N ARG A 175 -11.79 -15.76 26.24
CA ARG A 175 -12.67 -16.71 25.53
C ARG A 175 -13.93 -17.00 26.35
N ASN A 176 -13.80 -17.19 27.65
CA ASN A 176 -14.94 -17.45 28.54
C ASN A 176 -15.91 -16.26 28.59
N ALA A 177 -15.41 -15.02 28.57
CA ALA A 177 -16.27 -13.84 28.49
C ALA A 177 -17.12 -13.84 27.20
N HIS A 178 -16.50 -14.12 26.04
CA HIS A 178 -17.25 -14.24 24.77
C HIS A 178 -18.23 -15.41 24.78
N ALA A 179 -17.85 -16.57 25.34
CA ALA A 179 -18.73 -17.72 25.44
C ALA A 179 -19.96 -17.42 26.34
N SER A 180 -19.75 -16.72 27.45
CA SER A 180 -20.83 -16.27 28.34
C SER A 180 -21.81 -15.34 27.62
N LEU A 181 -21.30 -14.37 26.85
CA LEU A 181 -22.13 -13.47 26.06
C LEU A 181 -22.91 -14.20 24.96
N GLN A 182 -22.29 -15.18 24.29
CA GLN A 182 -22.95 -16.01 23.28
C GLN A 182 -24.09 -16.85 23.87
N GLU A 183 -23.88 -17.45 25.03
CA GLU A 183 -24.91 -18.21 25.74
C GLU A 183 -26.12 -17.33 26.10
N ILE A 184 -25.87 -16.12 26.60
CA ILE A 184 -26.94 -15.13 26.85
C ILE A 184 -27.66 -14.79 25.53
N GLY A 185 -26.91 -14.56 24.46
CA GLY A 185 -27.46 -14.30 23.13
C GLY A 185 -28.39 -15.41 22.64
N TYR A 186 -27.98 -16.68 22.78
CA TYR A 186 -28.84 -17.82 22.41
C TYR A 186 -30.09 -17.92 23.28
N ARG A 187 -30.01 -17.60 24.57
CA ARG A 187 -31.20 -17.54 25.42
C ARG A 187 -32.17 -16.47 24.94
N LEU A 188 -31.68 -15.29 24.57
CA LEU A 188 -32.52 -14.23 23.99
C LEU A 188 -33.15 -14.64 22.65
N VAL A 189 -32.48 -15.49 21.87
CA VAL A 189 -33.06 -16.11 20.67
C VAL A 189 -34.18 -17.08 21.04
N CYS A 190 -33.94 -17.98 22.01
CA CYS A 190 -34.93 -18.96 22.47
C CYS A 190 -36.17 -18.32 23.10
N THR A 191 -36.03 -17.17 23.78
CA THR A 191 -37.17 -16.41 24.31
C THR A 191 -37.92 -15.61 23.25
N GLY A 192 -37.39 -15.54 22.02
CA GLY A 192 -37.96 -14.78 20.92
C GLY A 192 -37.67 -13.29 20.96
N LEU A 193 -36.83 -12.81 21.88
CA LEU A 193 -36.40 -11.40 21.96
C LEU A 193 -35.44 -11.01 20.83
N ILE A 194 -34.65 -11.97 20.34
CA ILE A 194 -33.81 -11.87 19.15
C ILE A 194 -34.30 -12.89 18.11
N LYS A 195 -34.35 -12.50 16.84
CA LYS A 195 -34.71 -13.38 15.72
C LYS A 195 -33.55 -13.53 14.75
N PHE A 196 -33.43 -14.69 14.11
CA PHE A 196 -32.47 -14.90 13.02
C PHE A 196 -33.19 -14.69 11.69
N ASP A 197 -32.72 -13.71 10.92
CA ASP A 197 -33.17 -13.47 9.56
C ASP A 197 -32.40 -14.40 8.59
N ARG A 198 -33.13 -15.29 7.93
CA ARG A 198 -32.56 -16.27 7.01
C ARG A 198 -32.17 -15.66 5.67
N ASP A 199 -32.74 -14.52 5.30
CA ASP A 199 -32.45 -13.87 4.01
C ASP A 199 -31.12 -13.13 4.08
N SER A 200 -30.86 -12.39 5.17
CA SER A 200 -29.59 -11.69 5.40
C SER A 200 -28.52 -12.53 6.12
N GLY A 201 -28.92 -13.62 6.80
CA GLY A 201 -28.01 -14.42 7.63
C GLY A 201 -27.57 -13.71 8.91
N THR A 202 -28.39 -12.80 9.44
CA THR A 202 -28.05 -11.97 10.61
C THR A 202 -29.10 -12.08 11.72
N TYR A 203 -28.72 -11.72 12.94
CA TYR A 203 -29.63 -11.64 14.07
C TYR A 203 -30.20 -10.22 14.20
N ILE A 204 -31.51 -10.11 14.40
CA ILE A 204 -32.23 -8.84 14.55
C ILE A 204 -32.97 -8.79 15.90
N PRO A 205 -32.98 -7.62 16.59
CA PRO A 205 -33.78 -7.45 17.79
C PRO A 205 -35.28 -7.39 17.41
N THR A 206 -36.14 -7.85 18.32
CA THR A 206 -37.59 -7.63 18.21
C THR A 206 -37.99 -6.26 18.74
N THR A 207 -39.20 -5.80 18.38
CA THR A 207 -39.80 -4.57 18.93
C THR A 207 -39.81 -4.59 20.46
N GLN A 208 -40.17 -5.74 21.05
CA GLN A 208 -40.16 -5.92 22.50
C GLN A 208 -38.78 -5.67 23.12
N LEU A 209 -37.71 -6.17 22.49
CA LEU A 209 -36.34 -5.94 22.98
C LEU A 209 -35.93 -4.47 22.82
N LEU A 210 -36.30 -3.83 21.71
CA LEU A 210 -36.00 -2.42 21.46
C LEU A 210 -36.69 -1.50 22.49
N GLU A 211 -37.98 -1.73 22.75
CA GLU A 211 -38.76 -0.99 23.75
C GLU A 211 -38.17 -1.10 25.16
N MET A 212 -37.54 -2.23 25.50
CA MET A 212 -36.85 -2.42 26.79
C MET A 212 -35.51 -1.66 26.86
N THR A 213 -34.87 -1.40 25.73
CA THR A 213 -33.54 -0.76 25.67
C THR A 213 -33.60 0.74 25.35
N ASP A 214 -34.73 1.23 24.84
CA ASP A 214 -34.94 2.64 24.51
C ASP A 214 -35.28 3.52 25.73
N ASP A 215 -35.43 2.93 26.93
CA ASP A 215 -35.77 3.64 28.18
C ASP A 215 -34.56 4.17 28.97
N ASP A 216 -33.33 3.94 28.50
CA ASP A 216 -32.11 4.44 29.16
C ASP A 216 -31.63 5.79 28.56
N GLY A 217 -32.25 6.90 29.01
CA GLY A 217 -31.49 8.13 29.27
C GLY A 217 -31.60 9.32 28.30
N LYS A 218 -32.80 9.88 28.11
CA LYS A 218 -32.94 11.35 28.12
C LYS A 218 -33.12 11.79 29.58
N GLY A 219 -31.99 11.99 30.26
CA GLY A 219 -31.89 12.58 31.60
C GLY A 219 -30.51 13.19 31.77
#